data_AF-B0L1R7-F1
#
_entry.id   AF-B0L1R7-F1
#
_cell.length_a   1.000
_cell.length_b   1.000
_cell.length_c   1.000
_cell.angle_alpha   90.00
_cell.angle_beta   90.00
_cell.angle_gamma   90.00
#
_symmetry.space_group_name_H-M   'P 1'
#
loop_
_entity.id
_entity.type
_entity.pdbx_description
1 polymer ?
#
loop_
_entity_poly.entity_id
_entity_poly.type
_entity_poly.pdbx_seq_one_letter_code
_entity_poly.pdbx_strand_id
1 'polypeptide(L)' 'RKLSPTARRLFDYFVSHQQPYPMKLETFRLMCGSNSNRVNKWREQVDEACDELRESGLVESAWVHK' A
#
# COMPACT_ATOMS: atom_id res chain seq x y z
N ARG A 1 14.86 -8.50 3.59
CA ARG A 1 14.00 -7.75 2.64
C ARG A 1 13.91 -6.32 3.17
N LYS A 2 14.28 -5.30 2.37
CA LYS A 2 14.45 -3.90 2.81
C LYS A 2 13.18 -3.03 2.79
N LEU A 3 12.01 -3.63 2.51
CA LEU A 3 10.76 -2.89 2.35
C LEU A 3 10.26 -2.30 3.67
N SER A 4 9.66 -1.12 3.60
CA SER A 4 8.88 -0.55 4.70
C SER A 4 7.72 -1.50 5.11
N PRO A 5 7.28 -1.47 6.38
CA PRO A 5 6.18 -2.31 6.85
C PRO A 5 4.86 -2.06 6.09
N THR A 6 4.66 -0.84 5.58
CA THR A 6 3.51 -0.48 4.74
C THR A 6 3.61 -1.13 3.35
N ALA A 7 4.76 -1.00 2.68
CA ALA A 7 5.01 -1.64 1.39
C ALA A 7 4.90 -3.17 1.50
N ARG A 8 5.41 -3.75 2.59
CA ARG A 8 5.27 -5.18 2.89
C ARG A 8 3.79 -5.60 2.96
N ARG A 9 2.97 -4.90 3.76
CA ARG A 9 1.52 -5.16 3.87
C ARG A 9 0.78 -4.98 2.55
N LEU A 10 1.14 -3.97 1.77
CA LEU A 10 0.56 -3.74 0.44
C LEU A 10 0.89 -4.91 -0.50
N PHE A 11 2.15 -5.38 -0.49
CA PHE A 11 2.59 -6.53 -1.27
C PHE A 11 1.92 -7.83 -0.83
N ASP A 12 1.84 -8.11 0.47
CA ASP A 12 1.14 -9.29 1.00
C ASP A 12 -0.35 -9.28 0.61
N TYR A 13 -0.99 -8.09 0.56
CA TYR A 13 -2.36 -7.95 0.05
C TYR A 13 -2.48 -8.28 -1.45
N PHE A 14 -1.57 -7.76 -2.27
CA PHE A 14 -1.53 -8.03 -3.71
C PHE A 14 -1.22 -9.50 -4.04
N VAL A 15 -0.30 -10.13 -3.31
CA VAL A 15 0.03 -11.56 -3.49
C VAL A 15 -1.14 -12.46 -3.09
N SER A 16 -1.87 -12.10 -2.04
CA SER A 16 -3.03 -12.86 -1.56
C SER A 16 -4.24 -12.78 -2.52
N HIS A 17 -4.35 -11.71 -3.32
CA HIS A 17 -5.46 -11.52 -4.25
C HIS A 17 -4.96 -11.44 -5.70
N GLN A 18 -5.13 -12.51 -6.48
CA GLN A 18 -4.81 -12.55 -7.93
C GLN A 18 -5.52 -11.46 -8.75
N GLN A 19 -6.67 -10.96 -8.29
CA GLN A 19 -7.32 -9.75 -8.78
C GLN A 19 -7.65 -8.84 -7.60
N PRO A 20 -6.74 -7.92 -7.24
CA PRO A 20 -6.98 -7.00 -6.14
C PRO A 20 -8.10 -6.05 -6.54
N TYR A 21 -9.26 -6.16 -5.89
CA TYR A 21 -10.26 -5.11 -5.97
C TYR A 21 -9.64 -3.79 -5.47
N PRO A 22 -9.99 -2.64 -6.07
CA PRO A 22 -9.51 -1.33 -5.60
C PRO A 22 -9.94 -1.14 -4.14
N MET A 23 -9.00 -1.34 -3.23
CA MET A 23 -9.21 -1.21 -1.80
C MET A 23 -9.29 0.28 -1.45
N LYS A 24 -10.28 0.65 -0.64
CA LYS A 24 -10.38 2.02 -0.11
C LYS A 24 -9.18 2.33 0.77
N LEU A 25 -8.65 3.55 0.62
CA LEU A 25 -7.50 4.05 1.38
C LEU A 25 -7.70 3.90 2.91
N GLU A 26 -8.94 4.11 3.39
CA GLU A 26 -9.32 3.94 4.81
C GLU A 26 -9.27 2.48 5.28
N THR A 27 -9.71 1.53 4.45
CA THR A 27 -9.62 0.10 4.75
C THR A 27 -8.16 -0.34 4.84
N PHE A 28 -7.32 0.16 3.92
CA PHE A 28 -5.89 -0.12 3.97
C PHE A 28 -5.22 0.48 5.23
N ARG A 29 -5.68 1.66 5.67
CA ARG A 29 -5.23 2.28 6.93
C ARG A 29 -5.51 1.41 8.14
N LEU A 30 -6.75 0.90 8.23
CA LEU A 30 -7.19 0.00 9.29
C LEU A 30 -6.40 -1.31 9.27
N MET A 31 -6.19 -1.89 8.10
CA MET A 31 -5.35 -3.09 7.93
C MET A 31 -3.91 -2.85 8.41
N CYS A 32 -3.34 -1.69 8.09
CA CYS A 32 -2.00 -1.33 8.53
C CYS A 32 -1.89 -1.07 10.04
N GLY A 33 -3.02 -0.90 10.76
CA GLY A 33 -3.02 -0.48 12.16
C GLY A 33 -2.53 0.96 12.34
N SER A 34 -2.60 1.78 11.30
CA SER A 34 -2.03 3.13 11.31
C SER A 34 -2.94 4.11 12.06
N ASN A 35 -2.39 4.72 13.11
CA ASN A 35 -3.07 5.73 13.93
C ASN A 35 -3.14 7.12 13.26
N SER A 36 -2.80 7.19 11.97
CA SER A 36 -2.62 8.46 11.25
C SER A 36 -3.98 9.08 10.88
N ASN A 37 -4.55 9.90 11.79
CA ASN A 37 -5.85 10.56 11.60
C ASN A 37 -5.95 11.53 10.41
N ARG A 38 -4.83 11.79 9.73
CA ARG A 38 -4.76 12.71 8.59
C ARG A 38 -4.75 11.91 7.29
N VAL A 39 -5.87 11.91 6.57
CA VAL A 39 -6.04 11.23 5.28
C VAL A 39 -4.96 11.63 4.27
N ASN A 40 -4.58 12.92 4.22
CA ASN A 40 -3.54 13.41 3.31
C ASN A 40 -2.16 12.81 3.61
N LYS A 41 -1.75 12.75 4.88
CA LYS A 41 -0.49 12.11 5.26
C LYS A 41 -0.49 10.61 4.99
N TRP A 42 -1.64 9.96 5.24
CA TRP A 42 -1.78 8.54 4.96
C TRP A 42 -1.65 8.26 3.47
N ARG A 43 -2.22 9.13 2.64
CA ARG A 43 -2.08 9.05 1.20
C ARG A 43 -0.63 9.18 0.75
N GLU A 44 0.11 10.16 1.25
CA GLU A 44 1.55 10.31 0.94
C GLU A 44 2.33 9.02 1.29
N GLN A 45 2.11 8.48 2.50
CA GLN A 45 2.76 7.23 2.92
C GLN A 45 2.43 6.03 2.04
N VAL A 46 1.22 5.97 1.50
CA VAL A 46 0.78 4.89 0.60
C VAL A 46 1.37 5.09 -0.79
N ASP A 47 1.49 6.34 -1.25
CA ASP A 47 2.15 6.69 -2.51
C ASP A 47 3.63 6.32 -2.46
N GLU A 48 4.34 6.73 -1.40
CA GLU A 48 5.74 6.36 -1.14
C GLU A 48 5.92 4.83 -1.10
N ALA A 49 4.99 4.10 -0.47
CA ALA A 49 5.03 2.64 -0.44
C ALA A 49 4.76 2.01 -1.82
N CYS A 50 3.93 2.63 -2.67
CA CYS A 50 3.71 2.19 -4.04
C CYS A 50 4.96 2.41 -4.90
N ASP A 51 5.62 3.56 -4.75
CA ASP A 51 6.87 3.85 -5.45
C ASP A 51 8.00 2.94 -4.98
N GLU A 52 8.14 2.70 -3.67
CA GLU A 52 9.11 1.74 -3.13
C GLU A 52 8.89 0.33 -3.72
N LEU A 53 7.63 -0.09 -3.90
CA LEU A 53 7.31 -1.37 -4.52
C LEU A 53 7.64 -1.41 -6.01
N ARG A 54 7.40 -0.32 -6.74
CA ARG A 54 7.81 -0.19 -8.15
C ARG A 54 9.33 -0.22 -8.29
N GLU A 55 10.05 0.55 -7.48
CA GLU A 55 11.52 0.57 -7.46
C GLU A 55 12.11 -0.80 -7.08
N SER A 56 11.44 -1.54 -6.19
CA SER A 56 11.87 -2.89 -5.83
C SER A 56 11.68 -3.93 -6.94
N GLY A 57 10.96 -3.59 -8.03
CA GLY A 57 10.67 -4.51 -9.14
C GLY A 57 9.74 -5.67 -8.78
N LEU A 58 9.09 -5.61 -7.60
CA LEU A 58 8.21 -6.67 -7.10
C LEU A 58 6.81 -6.64 -7.71
N VAL A 59 6.41 -5.52 -8.31
CA VAL A 59 5.07 -5.31 -8.87
C VAL A 59 5.19 -4.54 -10.18
N GLU A 60 4.62 -5.07 -11.26
CA GLU A 60 4.61 -4.41 -12.57
C GLU A 60 3.84 -3.08 -12.53
N SER A 61 2.81 -3.01 -11.69
CA SER A 61 2.06 -1.79 -11.43
C SER A 61 1.28 -1.83 -10.11
N ALA A 62 1.53 -0.86 -9.24
CA ALA A 62 0.73 -0.61 -8.04
C ALA A 62 0.04 0.76 -8.16
N TRP A 63 -1.27 0.82 -7.92
CA TRP A 63 -2.03 2.08 -7.83
C TRP A 63 -3.11 1.94 -6.76
N VAL A 64 -3.36 3.03 -6.03
CA VAL A 64 -4.47 3.10 -5.08
C VAL A 64 -5.54 4.03 -5.64
N HIS A 65 -6.77 3.53 -5.68
CA HIS A 65 -7.90 4.28 -6.22
C HIS A 65 -8.27 5.42 -5.26
N LYS A 66 -8.40 6.63 -5.80
CA LYS A 66 -8.82 7.82 -5.06
C LYS A 66 -10.27 7.71 -4.61
#